data_AF-A0A1V6CEI3-F1
#
_entry.id   AF-A0A1V6CEI3-F1
#
_cell.length_a   1.000
_cell.length_b   1.000
_cell.length_c   1.000
_cell.angle_alpha   90.00
_cell.angle_beta   90.00
_cell.angle_gamma   90.00
#
_symmetry.space_group_name_H-M   'P 1'
#
loop_
_entity.id
_entity.type
_entity.pdbx_description
1 polymer ?
#
loop_
_entity_poly.entity_id
_entity_poly.type
_entity_poly.pdbx_seq_one_letter_code
_entity_poly.pdbx_strand_id
1 'polypeptide(L)'
;MYKDNEIVKRYREILSKVIIRKSECDEFVWFLENQTTWLTAPASTKYHLSIEGGLLIHSVSVAETMLELKNALIPEISDESCAIVGLFHDVGKIGMPHSPRYIKKNSGYEYNENQIEMSIAARSLYIVSKYISLTDQEAQAILYHDGQYIQENRPVAHRECPLTLLVTFADTWAAAKEDGRIKIDEEFYFKKR
;
A
#
# COMPACT_ATOMS: atom_id res chain seq x y z
N MET A 1 7.68 -5.78 -19.86
CA MET A 1 7.06 -4.85 -20.83
C MET A 1 5.53 -4.93 -20.90
N TYR A 2 4.88 -6.09 -21.13
CA TYR A 2 3.39 -6.11 -21.15
C TYR A 2 2.73 -5.94 -19.76
N LYS A 3 3.30 -6.52 -18.70
CA LYS A 3 2.79 -6.36 -17.32
C LYS A 3 2.91 -4.93 -16.79
N ASP A 4 3.94 -4.21 -17.21
CA ASP A 4 4.23 -2.85 -16.73
C ASP A 4 3.15 -1.86 -17.19
N ASN A 5 2.58 -2.07 -18.38
CA ASN A 5 1.58 -1.16 -18.94
C ASN A 5 0.19 -1.35 -18.30
N GLU A 6 -0.14 -2.59 -17.90
CA GLU A 6 -1.42 -2.90 -17.26
C GLU A 6 -1.47 -2.38 -15.81
N ILE A 7 -0.41 -2.59 -15.03
CA ILE A 7 -0.39 -2.12 -13.64
C ILE A 7 -0.42 -0.59 -13.56
N VAL A 8 0.30 0.09 -14.45
CA VAL A 8 0.29 1.55 -14.54
C VAL A 8 -1.12 2.04 -14.90
N LYS A 9 -1.82 1.36 -15.82
CA LYS A 9 -3.20 1.72 -16.16
C LYS A 9 -4.12 1.64 -14.93
N ARG A 10 -4.10 0.53 -14.20
CA ARG A 10 -4.89 0.32 -12.97
C ARG A 10 -4.55 1.35 -11.89
N TYR A 11 -3.26 1.63 -11.71
CA TYR A 11 -2.80 2.69 -10.83
C TYR A 11 -3.38 4.07 -11.20
N ARG A 12 -3.39 4.44 -12.49
CA ARG A 12 -4.02 5.70 -12.95
C ARG A 12 -5.54 5.71 -12.75
N GLU A 13 -6.21 4.57 -12.96
CA GLU A 13 -7.65 4.44 -12.71
C GLU A 13 -7.98 4.66 -11.23
N ILE A 14 -7.19 4.11 -10.31
CA ILE A 14 -7.36 4.34 -8.87
C ILE A 14 -7.09 5.80 -8.51
N LEU A 15 -6.01 6.40 -9.03
CA LEU A 15 -5.71 7.83 -8.81
C LEU A 15 -6.85 8.75 -9.27
N SER A 16 -7.55 8.39 -10.36
CA SER A 16 -8.69 9.16 -10.86
C SER A 16 -9.86 9.26 -9.89
N LYS A 17 -9.89 8.41 -8.84
CA LYS A 17 -10.89 8.47 -7.77
C LYS A 17 -10.63 9.57 -6.75
N VAL A 18 -9.45 10.20 -6.78
CA VAL A 18 -9.12 11.35 -5.94
C VAL A 18 -9.59 12.63 -6.63
N ILE A 19 -10.70 13.19 -6.14
CA ILE A 19 -11.41 14.32 -6.76
C ILE A 19 -11.26 15.59 -5.93
N ILE A 20 -11.47 15.52 -4.62
CA ILE A 20 -11.45 16.67 -3.72
C ILE A 20 -10.01 17.14 -3.52
N ARG A 21 -9.10 16.22 -3.17
CA ARG A 21 -7.67 16.50 -2.96
C ARG A 21 -6.82 16.28 -4.22
N LYS A 22 -7.41 16.48 -5.41
CA LYS A 22 -6.74 16.17 -6.68
C LYS A 22 -5.39 16.89 -6.84
N SER A 23 -5.34 18.20 -6.56
CA SER A 23 -4.10 18.97 -6.74
C SER A 23 -2.98 18.48 -5.80
N GLU A 24 -3.31 18.22 -4.53
CA GLU A 24 -2.38 17.66 -3.54
C GLU A 24 -1.87 16.28 -3.96
N CYS A 25 -2.79 15.43 -4.43
CA CYS A 25 -2.46 14.09 -4.89
C CYS A 25 -1.61 14.11 -6.16
N ASP A 26 -1.91 14.99 -7.13
CA ASP A 26 -1.12 15.13 -8.36
C ASP A 26 0.31 15.59 -8.04
N GLU A 27 0.50 16.52 -7.10
CA GLU A 27 1.82 16.94 -6.63
C GLU A 27 2.57 15.80 -5.94
N PHE A 28 1.88 15.06 -5.06
CA PHE A 28 2.47 13.91 -4.37
C PHE A 28 2.91 12.82 -5.34
N VAL A 29 2.05 12.48 -6.30
CA VAL A 29 2.32 11.49 -7.34
C VAL A 29 3.50 11.93 -8.21
N TRP A 30 3.58 13.22 -8.58
CA TRP A 30 4.73 13.73 -9.31
C TRP A 30 6.02 13.53 -8.52
N PHE A 31 6.01 13.85 -7.22
CA PHE A 31 7.15 13.62 -6.34
C PHE A 31 7.55 12.14 -6.30
N LEU A 32 6.58 11.24 -6.07
CA LEU A 32 6.85 9.80 -6.02
C LEU A 32 7.46 9.29 -7.32
N GLU A 33 6.89 9.63 -8.47
CA GLU A 33 7.30 9.11 -9.77
C GLU A 33 8.63 9.67 -10.27
N ASN A 34 8.95 10.93 -9.94
CA ASN A 34 10.09 11.63 -10.52
C ASN A 34 11.27 11.79 -9.55
N GLN A 35 11.03 11.74 -8.24
CA GLN A 35 12.06 12.01 -7.21
C GLN A 35 12.39 10.78 -6.36
N THR A 36 11.67 9.66 -6.53
CA THR A 36 11.85 8.47 -5.70
C THR A 36 11.92 7.19 -6.53
N THR A 37 12.00 6.04 -5.84
CA THR A 37 12.00 4.71 -6.46
C THR A 37 10.60 4.11 -6.57
N TRP A 38 9.52 4.87 -6.36
CA TRP A 38 8.13 4.39 -6.31
C TRP A 38 7.76 3.39 -7.42
N LEU A 39 8.12 3.70 -8.68
CA LEU A 39 7.77 2.85 -9.83
C LEU A 39 8.62 1.59 -9.98
N THR A 40 9.76 1.51 -9.29
CA THR A 40 10.75 0.42 -9.46
C THR A 40 11.10 -0.32 -8.17
N ALA A 41 10.70 0.20 -7.01
CA ALA A 41 10.96 -0.40 -5.72
C ALA A 41 10.30 -1.79 -5.58
N PRO A 42 10.99 -2.77 -4.97
CA PRO A 42 10.36 -4.02 -4.60
C PRO A 42 9.43 -3.82 -3.40
N ALA A 43 8.48 -4.75 -3.20
CA ALA A 43 7.65 -4.76 -1.99
C ALA A 43 8.42 -5.29 -0.77
N SER A 44 9.50 -6.05 -0.99
CA SER A 44 10.30 -6.67 0.07
C SER A 44 11.71 -7.06 -0.41
N THR A 45 12.60 -7.40 0.53
CA THR A 45 13.96 -7.90 0.21
C THR A 45 14.00 -9.39 -0.17
N LYS A 46 13.09 -10.20 0.38
CA LYS A 46 13.09 -11.68 0.25
C LYS A 46 11.70 -12.32 0.20
N TYR A 47 10.63 -11.55 0.44
CA TYR A 47 9.25 -12.05 0.53
C TYR A 47 8.50 -11.81 -0.80
N HIS A 48 7.15 -11.73 -0.77
CA HIS A 48 6.36 -11.45 -1.98
C HIS A 48 6.86 -10.19 -2.70
N LEU A 49 6.74 -10.25 -4.02
CA LEU A 49 7.04 -9.16 -4.92
C LEU A 49 8.41 -8.51 -4.65
N SER A 50 9.42 -9.33 -4.30
CA SER A 50 10.84 -8.95 -4.30
C SER A 50 11.39 -8.85 -5.74
N ILE A 51 10.69 -8.08 -6.55
CA ILE A 51 10.96 -7.82 -7.96
C ILE A 51 10.83 -6.32 -8.21
N GLU A 52 11.41 -5.84 -9.30
CA GLU A 52 11.28 -4.44 -9.70
C GLU A 52 9.81 -4.07 -9.92
N GLY A 53 9.39 -2.94 -9.34
CA GLY A 53 7.99 -2.47 -9.38
C GLY A 53 7.02 -3.24 -8.48
N GLY A 54 7.54 -4.16 -7.66
CA GLY A 54 6.73 -4.97 -6.74
C GLY A 54 5.89 -4.16 -5.76
N LEU A 55 6.40 -3.03 -5.28
CA LEU A 55 5.66 -2.17 -4.36
C LEU A 55 4.41 -1.58 -5.00
N LEU A 56 4.51 -1.08 -6.25
CA LEU A 56 3.37 -0.54 -6.97
C LEU A 56 2.29 -1.61 -7.22
N ILE A 57 2.73 -2.82 -7.60
CA ILE A 57 1.81 -3.95 -7.81
C ILE A 57 1.00 -4.25 -6.54
N HIS A 58 1.69 -4.29 -5.40
CA HIS A 58 1.09 -4.53 -4.10
C HIS A 58 0.10 -3.41 -3.73
N SER A 59 0.54 -2.16 -3.75
CA SER A 59 -0.29 -0.99 -3.44
C SER A 59 -1.57 -0.89 -4.29
N VAL A 60 -1.49 -1.19 -5.59
CA VAL A 60 -2.65 -1.25 -6.48
C VAL A 60 -3.60 -2.37 -6.07
N SER A 61 -3.08 -3.56 -5.75
CA SER A 61 -3.88 -4.71 -5.32
C SER A 61 -4.60 -4.45 -3.99
N VAL A 62 -3.93 -3.76 -3.04
CA VAL A 62 -4.53 -3.33 -1.78
C VAL A 62 -5.66 -2.32 -2.03
N ALA A 63 -5.41 -1.28 -2.83
CA ALA A 63 -6.41 -0.27 -3.12
C ALA A 63 -7.67 -0.83 -3.82
N GLU A 64 -7.51 -1.73 -4.78
CA GLU A 64 -8.65 -2.41 -5.41
C GLU A 64 -9.43 -3.27 -4.42
N THR A 65 -8.72 -4.07 -3.61
CA THR A 65 -9.35 -4.91 -2.58
C THR A 65 -10.10 -4.04 -1.56
N MET A 66 -9.54 -2.91 -1.14
CA MET A 66 -10.21 -1.95 -0.27
C MET A 66 -11.50 -1.41 -0.91
N LEU A 67 -11.48 -1.04 -2.19
CA LEU A 67 -12.65 -0.54 -2.90
C LEU A 67 -13.76 -1.59 -2.99
N GLU A 68 -13.41 -2.84 -3.28
CA GLU A 68 -14.35 -3.97 -3.29
C GLU A 68 -14.99 -4.20 -1.92
N LEU A 69 -14.17 -4.29 -0.86
CA LEU A 69 -14.64 -4.50 0.51
C LEU A 69 -15.48 -3.34 1.03
N LYS A 70 -15.05 -2.11 0.76
CA LYS A 70 -15.80 -0.90 1.07
C LYS A 70 -17.20 -0.96 0.47
N ASN A 71 -17.33 -1.36 -0.81
CA ASN A 71 -18.63 -1.42 -1.46
C ASN A 71 -19.54 -2.49 -0.84
N ALA A 72 -18.97 -3.57 -0.31
CA ALA A 72 -19.72 -4.64 0.33
C ALA A 72 -20.10 -4.34 1.80
N LEU A 73 -19.23 -3.64 2.53
CA LEU A 73 -19.34 -3.51 4.00
C LEU A 73 -19.78 -2.13 4.46
N ILE A 74 -19.30 -1.07 3.81
CA ILE A 74 -19.47 0.32 4.26
C ILE A 74 -19.36 1.31 3.09
N PRO A 75 -20.35 1.34 2.18
CA PRO A 75 -20.28 2.13 0.95
C PRO A 75 -20.16 3.65 1.17
N GLU A 76 -20.38 4.14 2.39
CA GLU A 76 -20.27 5.53 2.82
C GLU A 76 -18.83 6.03 2.93
N ILE A 77 -17.84 5.15 3.11
CA ILE A 77 -16.43 5.56 3.02
C ILE A 77 -16.17 6.10 1.61
N SER A 78 -15.39 7.16 1.45
CA SER A 78 -15.15 7.70 0.12
C SER A 78 -14.19 6.81 -0.69
N ASP A 79 -14.44 6.67 -1.98
CA ASP A 79 -13.50 6.03 -2.92
C ASP A 79 -12.14 6.72 -2.89
N GLU A 80 -12.12 8.04 -2.67
CA GLU A 80 -10.91 8.85 -2.54
C GLU A 80 -10.06 8.43 -1.34
N SER A 81 -10.66 8.23 -0.17
CA SER A 81 -9.95 7.75 1.03
C SER A 81 -9.39 6.35 0.82
N CYS A 82 -10.13 5.45 0.16
CA CYS A 82 -9.61 4.14 -0.21
C CYS A 82 -8.45 4.24 -1.20
N ALA A 83 -8.51 5.15 -2.18
CA ALA A 83 -7.43 5.36 -3.14
C ALA A 83 -6.15 5.89 -2.46
N ILE A 84 -6.28 6.92 -1.62
CA ILE A 84 -5.15 7.52 -0.89
C ILE A 84 -4.52 6.49 0.05
N VAL A 85 -5.32 5.86 0.91
CA VAL A 85 -4.80 4.90 1.90
C VAL A 85 -4.27 3.64 1.20
N GLY A 86 -5.05 3.05 0.30
CA GLY A 86 -4.66 1.81 -0.37
C GLY A 86 -3.38 1.96 -1.18
N LEU A 87 -3.23 3.05 -1.96
CA LEU A 87 -2.02 3.26 -2.73
C LEU A 87 -0.81 3.60 -1.85
N PHE A 88 -1.01 4.37 -0.78
CA PHE A 88 0.12 5.02 -0.08
C PHE A 88 0.38 4.54 1.35
N HIS A 89 -0.36 3.55 1.86
CA HIS A 89 -0.15 2.99 3.21
C HIS A 89 1.30 2.55 3.45
N ASP A 90 1.95 2.02 2.43
CA ASP A 90 3.29 1.40 2.50
C ASP A 90 4.37 2.20 1.76
N VAL A 91 4.10 3.47 1.44
CA VAL A 91 5.03 4.32 0.68
C VAL A 91 6.36 4.55 1.40
N GLY A 92 6.42 4.36 2.72
CA GLY A 92 7.65 4.38 3.52
C GLY A 92 8.71 3.37 3.06
N LYS A 93 8.31 2.32 2.32
CA LYS A 93 9.24 1.36 1.70
C LYS A 93 10.11 1.96 0.61
N ILE A 94 9.78 3.12 0.04
CA ILE A 94 10.66 3.77 -0.96
C ILE A 94 11.92 4.39 -0.32
N GLY A 95 11.86 4.76 0.97
CA GLY A 95 12.89 5.60 1.59
C GLY A 95 12.65 7.08 1.36
N MET A 96 13.71 7.80 0.96
CA MET A 96 13.68 9.23 0.64
C MET A 96 14.40 9.50 -0.70
N PRO A 97 14.17 10.64 -1.37
CA PRO A 97 14.98 11.06 -2.51
C PRO A 97 16.48 10.99 -2.18
N HIS A 98 17.27 10.46 -3.11
CA HIS A 98 18.73 10.24 -2.97
C HIS A 98 19.16 9.30 -1.84
N SER A 99 18.22 8.71 -1.11
CA SER A 99 18.48 7.66 -0.11
C SER A 99 17.34 6.65 -0.20
N PRO A 100 17.30 5.79 -1.24
CA PRO A 100 16.28 4.76 -1.36
C PRO A 100 16.44 3.71 -0.27
N ARG A 101 15.34 3.08 0.18
CA ARG A 101 15.41 2.05 1.22
C ARG A 101 16.00 0.74 0.70
N TYR A 102 15.76 0.42 -0.58
CA TYR A 102 16.24 -0.81 -1.20
C TYR A 102 17.41 -0.52 -2.14
N ILE A 103 18.46 -1.34 -2.03
CA ILE A 103 19.62 -1.34 -2.93
C ILE A 103 19.60 -2.66 -3.70
N LYS A 104 19.59 -2.56 -5.03
CA LYS A 104 19.67 -3.74 -5.91
C LYS A 104 21.12 -4.27 -5.91
N LYS A 105 21.27 -5.56 -5.65
CA LYS A 105 22.51 -6.33 -5.66
C LYS A 105 22.37 -7.50 -6.64
N ASN A 106 23.47 -8.20 -6.92
CA ASN A 106 23.44 -9.40 -7.76
C ASN A 106 22.59 -10.53 -7.15
N SER A 107 22.48 -10.56 -5.82
CA SER A 107 21.73 -11.56 -5.03
C SER A 107 20.26 -11.18 -4.78
N GLY A 108 19.79 -10.01 -5.22
CA GLY A 108 18.44 -9.51 -4.95
C GLY A 108 18.45 -8.08 -4.38
N TYR A 109 17.59 -7.80 -3.41
CA TYR A 109 17.48 -6.49 -2.78
C TYR A 109 17.92 -6.53 -1.31
N GLU A 110 18.65 -5.50 -0.88
CA GLU A 110 19.09 -5.30 0.50
C GLU A 110 18.60 -3.95 1.03
N TYR A 111 18.52 -3.81 2.35
CA TYR A 111 18.20 -2.53 2.98
C TYR A 111 19.39 -1.58 2.93
N ASN A 112 19.12 -0.30 2.72
CA ASN A 112 20.11 0.77 2.80
C ASN A 112 20.38 1.15 4.26
N GLU A 113 21.54 0.76 4.78
CA GLU A 113 21.96 1.00 6.16
C GLU A 113 22.25 2.47 6.47
N ASN A 114 22.37 3.34 5.45
CA ASN A 114 22.66 4.76 5.64
C ASN A 114 21.40 5.62 5.83
N GLN A 115 20.22 5.00 5.97
CA GLN A 115 18.97 5.71 6.23
C GLN A 115 18.81 6.07 7.69
N ILE A 116 18.11 7.19 7.94
CA ILE A 116 17.55 7.46 9.27
C ILE A 116 16.43 6.43 9.53
N GLU A 117 16.55 5.71 10.64
CA GLU A 117 15.64 4.64 11.00
C GLU A 117 14.27 5.20 11.38
N MET A 118 13.22 4.62 10.78
CA MET A 118 11.81 4.85 11.09
C MET A 118 11.08 3.54 10.79
N SER A 119 10.03 3.24 11.55
CA SER A 119 9.09 2.21 11.10
C SER A 119 8.52 2.60 9.74
N ILE A 120 8.21 1.58 8.92
CA ILE A 120 7.67 1.81 7.58
C ILE A 120 6.38 2.63 7.65
N ALA A 121 5.44 2.24 8.51
CA ALA A 121 4.18 2.94 8.69
C ALA A 121 4.36 4.40 9.15
N ALA A 122 5.26 4.67 10.11
CA ALA A 122 5.53 6.04 10.53
C ALA A 122 6.14 6.89 9.41
N ARG A 123 7.03 6.29 8.60
CA ARG A 123 7.61 6.95 7.43
C ARG A 123 6.56 7.20 6.35
N SER A 124 5.66 6.23 6.10
CA SER A 124 4.54 6.39 5.18
C SER A 124 3.67 7.58 5.59
N LEU A 125 3.21 7.61 6.85
CA LEU A 125 2.41 8.71 7.37
C LEU A 125 3.14 10.05 7.20
N TYR A 126 4.41 10.12 7.59
CA TYR A 126 5.24 11.32 7.48
C TYR A 126 5.40 11.83 6.04
N ILE A 127 5.58 10.93 5.07
CA ILE A 127 5.73 11.30 3.67
C ILE A 127 4.40 11.80 3.11
N VAL A 128 3.32 11.04 3.30
CA VAL A 128 1.99 11.38 2.76
C VAL A 128 1.50 12.72 3.33
N SER A 129 1.63 12.93 4.64
CA SER A 129 1.13 14.13 5.32
C SER A 129 1.84 15.43 4.92
N LYS A 130 2.96 15.36 4.19
CA LYS A 130 3.62 16.56 3.64
C LYS A 130 2.93 17.13 2.41
N TYR A 131 2.18 16.29 1.71
CA TYR A 131 1.60 16.63 0.41
C TYR A 131 0.07 16.59 0.45
N ILE A 132 -0.51 15.61 1.13
CA ILE A 132 -1.95 15.40 1.20
C ILE A 132 -2.46 15.74 2.59
N SER A 133 -3.52 16.56 2.64
CA SER A 133 -4.28 16.86 3.85
C SER A 133 -5.09 15.62 4.27
N LEU A 134 -4.56 14.87 5.23
CA LEU A 134 -5.18 13.65 5.74
C LEU A 134 -6.23 13.95 6.80
N THR A 135 -7.31 13.17 6.78
CA THR A 135 -8.23 13.05 7.92
C THR A 135 -7.62 12.16 9.01
N ASP A 136 -8.11 12.26 10.25
CA ASP A 136 -7.66 11.42 11.36
C ASP A 136 -7.82 9.92 11.07
N GLN A 137 -8.86 9.54 10.33
CA GLN A 137 -9.09 8.15 9.93
C GLN A 137 -8.05 7.65 8.93
N GLU A 138 -7.70 8.48 7.93
CA GLU A 138 -6.66 8.13 6.95
C GLU A 138 -5.28 8.09 7.62
N ALA A 139 -5.01 9.00 8.55
CA ALA A 139 -3.77 8.99 9.33
C ALA A 139 -3.65 7.74 10.20
N GLN A 140 -4.73 7.35 10.89
CA GLN A 140 -4.77 6.09 11.65
C GLN A 140 -4.57 4.89 10.72
N ALA A 141 -5.28 4.85 9.59
CA ALA A 141 -5.20 3.72 8.67
C ALA A 141 -3.78 3.54 8.09
N ILE A 142 -3.10 4.63 7.71
CA ILE A 142 -1.72 4.56 7.20
C ILE A 142 -0.75 4.13 8.31
N LEU A 143 -0.86 4.67 9.52
CA LEU A 143 0.06 4.37 10.62
C LEU A 143 -0.09 2.94 11.16
N TYR A 144 -1.29 2.37 11.06
CA TYR A 144 -1.62 1.10 11.70
C TYR A 144 -2.07 0.03 10.70
N HIS A 145 -1.75 0.17 9.40
CA HIS A 145 -2.20 -0.75 8.35
C HIS A 145 -1.78 -2.21 8.59
N ASP A 146 -0.59 -2.46 9.13
CA ASP A 146 -0.12 -3.81 9.49
C ASP A 146 -0.96 -4.48 10.61
N GLY A 147 -1.89 -3.76 11.22
CA GLY A 147 -2.78 -4.29 12.25
C GLY A 147 -2.04 -4.70 13.53
N GLN A 148 -2.63 -5.62 14.29
CA GLN A 148 -2.12 -6.01 15.62
C GLN A 148 -0.92 -6.97 15.59
N TYR A 149 -0.35 -7.28 14.42
CA TYR A 149 0.91 -8.03 14.31
C TYR A 149 2.11 -7.21 14.78
N ILE A 150 1.99 -5.88 14.74
CA ILE A 150 3.02 -4.93 15.15
C ILE A 150 2.76 -4.50 16.58
N GLN A 151 3.74 -4.68 17.47
CA GLN A 151 3.60 -4.39 18.90
C GLN A 151 3.28 -2.91 19.15
N GLU A 152 3.85 -2.02 18.34
CA GLU A 152 3.65 -0.59 18.37
C GLU A 152 2.20 -0.17 18.06
N ASN A 153 1.41 -1.06 17.44
CA ASN A 153 0.02 -0.80 17.08
C ASN A 153 -0.96 -1.05 18.24
N ARG A 154 -0.47 -1.52 19.40
CA ARG A 154 -1.28 -1.76 20.60
C ARG A 154 -2.19 -0.59 21.02
N PRO A 155 -1.79 0.70 20.91
CA PRO A 155 -2.68 1.82 21.28
C PRO A 155 -3.99 1.88 20.50
N VAL A 156 -4.04 1.33 19.29
CA VAL A 156 -5.24 1.33 18.44
C VAL A 156 -6.10 0.07 18.61
N ALA A 157 -5.68 -0.91 19.41
CA ALA A 157 -6.41 -2.16 19.59
C ALA A 157 -7.84 -1.92 20.09
N HIS A 158 -8.82 -2.49 19.38
CA HIS A 158 -10.27 -2.29 19.60
C HIS A 158 -10.73 -0.83 19.44
N ARG A 159 -9.94 0.00 18.78
CA ARG A 159 -10.18 1.42 18.50
C ARG A 159 -9.86 1.77 17.04
N GLU A 160 -9.70 0.74 16.21
CA GLU A 160 -9.54 0.87 14.78
C GLU A 160 -10.81 1.48 14.19
N CYS A 161 -10.65 2.56 13.41
CA CYS A 161 -11.72 3.07 12.58
C CYS A 161 -12.00 2.09 11.43
N PRO A 162 -13.18 2.17 10.80
CA PRO A 162 -13.52 1.29 9.67
C PRO A 162 -12.48 1.29 8.54
N LEU A 163 -11.88 2.44 8.23
CA LEU A 163 -10.86 2.55 7.19
C LEU A 163 -9.57 1.78 7.53
N THR A 164 -9.15 1.81 8.80
CA THR A 164 -8.02 1.01 9.30
C THR A 164 -8.30 -0.49 9.16
N LEU A 165 -9.49 -0.94 9.56
CA LEU A 165 -9.89 -2.34 9.42
C LEU A 165 -9.89 -2.80 7.95
N LEU A 166 -10.37 -1.94 7.04
CA LEU A 166 -10.38 -2.22 5.61
C LEU A 166 -8.95 -2.38 5.06
N VAL A 167 -8.05 -1.42 5.31
CA VAL A 167 -6.69 -1.51 4.77
C VAL A 167 -5.93 -2.67 5.37
N THR A 168 -6.06 -2.95 6.68
CA THR A 168 -5.38 -4.08 7.32
C THR A 168 -5.79 -5.41 6.69
N PHE A 169 -7.08 -5.61 6.45
CA PHE A 169 -7.55 -6.84 5.79
C PHE A 169 -7.12 -6.87 4.32
N ALA A 170 -7.26 -5.77 3.59
CA ALA A 170 -6.92 -5.69 2.17
C ALA A 170 -5.42 -5.95 1.92
N ASP A 171 -4.55 -5.38 2.74
CA ASP A 171 -3.10 -5.60 2.72
C ASP A 171 -2.77 -7.08 3.01
N THR A 172 -3.29 -7.62 4.11
CA THR A 172 -3.09 -9.03 4.48
C THR A 172 -3.58 -9.98 3.38
N TRP A 173 -4.72 -9.67 2.76
CA TRP A 173 -5.32 -10.46 1.68
C TRP A 173 -4.49 -10.40 0.40
N ALA A 174 -4.07 -9.19 -0.01
CA ALA A 174 -3.21 -8.98 -1.18
C ALA A 174 -1.88 -9.72 -1.01
N ALA A 175 -1.20 -9.53 0.12
CA ALA A 175 0.04 -10.23 0.44
C ALA A 175 -0.13 -11.76 0.40
N ALA A 176 -1.23 -12.30 0.94
CA ALA A 176 -1.50 -13.74 0.92
C ALA A 176 -1.74 -14.28 -0.49
N LYS A 177 -2.40 -13.52 -1.36
CA LYS A 177 -2.57 -13.86 -2.77
C LYS A 177 -1.24 -13.81 -3.53
N GLU A 178 -0.44 -12.78 -3.29
CA GLU A 178 0.87 -12.56 -3.92
C GLU A 178 1.91 -13.61 -3.49
N ASP A 179 1.86 -14.05 -2.24
CA ASP A 179 2.64 -15.18 -1.70
C ASP A 179 2.16 -16.54 -2.27
N GLY A 180 1.02 -16.60 -2.97
CA GLY A 180 0.41 -17.84 -3.45
C GLY A 180 -0.21 -18.70 -2.34
N ARG A 181 -0.42 -18.15 -1.13
CA ARG A 181 -1.09 -18.82 -0.01
C ARG A 181 -2.58 -19.01 -0.28
N ILE A 182 -3.19 -18.10 -1.04
CA ILE A 182 -4.58 -18.18 -1.48
C ILE A 182 -4.60 -18.65 -2.93
N LYS A 183 -5.15 -19.85 -3.17
CA LYS A 183 -5.47 -20.35 -4.50
C LYS A 183 -6.99 -20.30 -4.66
N ILE A 184 -7.47 -19.53 -5.63
CA ILE A 184 -8.89 -19.49 -5.96
C ILE A 184 -9.14 -20.68 -6.88
N ASP A 185 -9.42 -21.83 -6.28
CA ASP A 185 -9.95 -23.01 -6.99
C ASP A 185 -11.43 -23.12 -6.61
N GLU A 186 -12.32 -23.05 -7.60
CA GLU A 186 -13.78 -23.04 -7.38
C GLU A 186 -14.29 -24.34 -6.72
N GLU A 187 -13.50 -25.41 -6.75
CA GLU A 187 -13.87 -26.72 -6.18
C GLU A 187 -13.65 -26.85 -4.66
N PHE A 188 -13.05 -25.86 -3.99
CA PHE A 188 -12.49 -26.09 -2.64
C PHE A 188 -13.51 -26.15 -1.49
N TYR A 189 -14.67 -25.50 -1.61
CA TYR A 189 -15.55 -25.30 -0.45
C TYR A 189 -16.78 -26.21 -0.39
N PHE A 190 -17.16 -26.90 -1.46
CA PHE A 190 -18.29 -27.85 -1.44
C PHE A 190 -18.12 -29.03 -2.40
N LYS A 191 -17.25 -30.00 -2.06
CA LYS A 191 -17.54 -31.39 -2.44
C LYS A 191 -18.73 -31.87 -1.60
N LYS A 192 -19.95 -31.73 -2.14
CA LYS A 192 -21.11 -32.52 -1.70
C LYS A 192 -20.68 -33.99 -1.69
N ARG A 193 -20.66 -34.62 -0.51
CA ARG A 193 -20.82 -36.07 -0.44
C ARG A 193 -22.30 -36.40 -0.54
#